data_AF-A0A506ULU0-F1
#
_entry.id   AF-A0A506ULU0-F1
#
_cell.length_a   1.000
_cell.length_b   1.000
_cell.length_c   1.000
_cell.angle_alpha   90.00
_cell.angle_beta   90.00
_cell.angle_gamma   90.00
#
_symmetry.space_group_name_H-M   'P 1'
#
loop_
_entity.id
_entity.type
_entity.pdbx_description
1 polymer ?
#
loop_
_entity_poly.entity_id
_entity_poly.type
_entity_poly.pdbx_seq_one_letter_code
_entity_poly.pdbx_strand_id
1 'polypeptide(L)'
;MAPAGNRPEESGAQAGTGTVETAVLRAATRALGSQTMACLNAYLATNPDQLAHASAVFLEKLGRLWQLEEVESAEVFQELTARVELSHQLFARGIRARKGEGYRSTKLP
;
A
#
# COMPACT_ATOMS: atom_id res chain seq x y z
N MET A 1 -39.62 -41.34 32.60
CA MET A 1 -39.04 -41.69 31.28
C MET A 1 -39.76 -40.83 30.25
N ALA A 2 -39.10 -39.74 29.82
CA ALA A 2 -39.46 -38.79 28.75
C ALA A 2 -38.18 -37.97 28.43
N PRO A 3 -38.00 -37.43 27.21
CA PRO A 3 -36.80 -37.68 26.40
C PRO A 3 -35.75 -36.55 26.35
N ALA A 4 -34.62 -36.91 25.73
CA ALA A 4 -33.43 -36.10 25.47
C ALA A 4 -33.73 -34.75 24.81
N GLY A 5 -33.25 -33.68 25.44
CA GLY A 5 -33.19 -32.34 24.85
C GLY A 5 -31.96 -32.24 23.94
N ASN A 6 -32.18 -32.24 22.64
CA ASN A 6 -31.20 -31.78 21.67
C ASN A 6 -31.13 -30.24 21.73
N ARG A 7 -29.99 -29.70 22.16
CA ARG A 7 -29.61 -28.30 21.86
C ARG A 7 -28.90 -28.31 20.50
N PRO A 8 -29.28 -27.46 19.53
CA PRO A 8 -28.46 -27.29 18.35
C PRO A 8 -27.18 -26.53 18.73
N GLU A 9 -26.03 -27.07 18.35
CA GLU A 9 -24.77 -26.36 18.35
C GLU A 9 -24.81 -25.29 17.25
N GLU A 10 -24.75 -24.02 17.64
CA GLU A 10 -24.43 -22.92 16.74
C GLU A 10 -22.93 -22.99 16.41
N SER A 11 -22.58 -23.78 15.40
CA SER A 11 -21.22 -23.88 14.88
C SER A 11 -21.12 -23.23 13.51
N GLY A 12 -20.36 -22.14 13.45
CA GLY A 12 -19.45 -21.85 12.33
C GLY A 12 -20.07 -21.29 11.04
N ALA A 13 -20.34 -19.98 11.00
CA ALA A 13 -20.60 -19.23 9.76
C ALA A 13 -19.59 -18.08 9.51
N GLN A 14 -18.32 -18.25 9.90
CA GLN A 14 -17.28 -17.21 9.70
C GLN A 14 -16.19 -17.57 8.66
N ALA A 15 -16.25 -18.72 7.99
CA ALA A 15 -15.17 -19.15 7.08
C ALA A 15 -15.21 -18.52 5.66
N GLY A 16 -16.32 -17.85 5.28
CA GLY A 16 -16.54 -17.37 3.92
C GLY A 16 -16.02 -15.95 3.61
N THR A 17 -15.94 -15.08 4.61
CA THR A 17 -15.65 -13.64 4.41
C THR A 17 -14.18 -13.36 4.11
N GLY A 18 -13.24 -13.99 4.83
CA GLY A 18 -11.80 -13.76 4.63
C GLY A 18 -11.24 -14.25 3.28
N THR A 19 -11.88 -15.25 2.66
CA THR A 19 -11.46 -15.75 1.33
C THR A 19 -11.82 -14.77 0.21
N VAL A 20 -12.97 -14.09 0.35
CA VAL A 20 -13.41 -13.08 -0.63
C VAL A 20 -12.59 -11.82 -0.50
N GLU A 21 -12.35 -11.34 0.72
CA GLU A 21 -11.55 -10.16 1.02
C GLU A 21 -10.11 -10.27 0.47
N THR A 22 -9.45 -11.40 0.73
CA THR A 22 -8.10 -11.67 0.20
C THR A 22 -8.06 -11.77 -1.33
N ALA A 23 -9.13 -12.26 -1.97
CA ALA A 23 -9.22 -12.30 -3.42
C ALA A 23 -9.42 -10.91 -4.04
N VAL A 24 -10.24 -10.07 -3.41
CA VAL A 24 -10.48 -8.66 -3.81
C VAL A 24 -9.18 -7.87 -3.71
N LEU A 25 -8.47 -7.99 -2.58
CA LEU A 25 -7.19 -7.33 -2.38
C LEU A 25 -6.16 -7.75 -3.45
N ARG A 26 -6.06 -9.05 -3.73
CA ARG A 26 -5.16 -9.57 -4.77
C ARG A 26 -5.53 -9.05 -6.17
N ALA A 27 -6.81 -8.88 -6.46
CA ALA A 27 -7.27 -8.30 -7.73
C ALA A 27 -6.89 -6.80 -7.81
N ALA A 28 -7.10 -6.04 -6.74
CA ALA A 28 -6.71 -4.63 -6.65
C ALA A 28 -5.20 -4.45 -6.85
N THR A 29 -4.37 -5.25 -6.18
CA THR A 29 -2.91 -5.21 -6.33
C THR A 29 -2.44 -5.53 -7.74
N ARG A 30 -3.06 -6.51 -8.41
CA ARG A 30 -2.76 -6.82 -9.82
C ARG A 30 -3.14 -5.66 -10.76
N ALA A 31 -4.31 -5.05 -10.52
CA ALA A 31 -4.75 -3.91 -11.31
C ALA A 31 -3.81 -2.70 -11.13
N LEU A 32 -3.31 -2.49 -9.90
CA LEU A 32 -2.32 -1.45 -9.60
C LEU A 32 -1.00 -1.73 -10.34
N GLY A 33 -0.49 -2.96 -10.28
CA GLY A 33 0.73 -3.35 -11.00
C GLY A 33 0.64 -3.14 -12.51
N SER A 34 -0.50 -3.49 -13.11
CA SER A 34 -0.77 -3.19 -14.54
C SER A 34 -0.71 -1.69 -14.84
N GLN A 35 -1.29 -0.87 -13.95
CA GLN A 35 -1.29 0.57 -14.12
C GLN A 35 0.10 1.19 -13.92
N THR A 36 0.93 0.63 -13.03
CA THR A 36 2.35 1.00 -12.91
C THR A 36 3.09 0.81 -14.22
N MET A 37 2.87 -0.33 -14.90
CA MET A 37 3.47 -0.59 -16.21
C MET A 37 2.99 0.41 -17.27
N ALA A 38 1.72 0.82 -17.24
CA ALA A 38 1.20 1.85 -18.13
C ALA A 38 1.91 3.21 -17.92
N CYS A 39 2.13 3.62 -16.67
CA CYS A 39 2.88 4.84 -16.36
C CYS A 39 4.32 4.75 -16.85
N LEU A 40 5.00 3.61 -16.60
CA LEU A 40 6.37 3.39 -17.03
C LEU A 40 6.49 3.44 -18.56
N ASN A 41 5.56 2.79 -19.28
CA ASN A 41 5.56 2.80 -20.73
C ASN A 41 5.35 4.22 -21.29
N ALA A 42 4.43 4.99 -20.71
CA ALA A 42 4.21 6.38 -21.11
C ALA A 42 5.43 7.28 -20.86
N TYR A 43 6.12 7.07 -19.73
CA TYR A 43 7.38 7.75 -19.42
C TYR A 43 8.48 7.39 -20.42
N LEU A 44 8.69 6.10 -20.72
CA LEU A 44 9.69 5.64 -21.69
C LEU A 44 9.38 6.11 -23.12
N ALA A 45 8.10 6.23 -23.47
CA ALA A 45 7.66 6.80 -24.74
C ALA A 45 7.80 8.33 -24.81
N THR A 46 8.26 8.99 -23.74
CA THR A 46 8.36 10.46 -23.63
C THR A 46 7.04 11.17 -23.96
N ASN A 47 5.91 10.56 -23.55
CA ASN A 47 4.58 11.07 -23.82
C ASN A 47 3.96 11.65 -22.53
N PRO A 48 4.05 12.97 -22.30
CA PRO A 48 3.63 13.59 -21.04
C PRO A 48 2.11 13.52 -20.81
N ASP A 49 1.30 13.63 -21.87
CA ASP A 49 -0.17 13.57 -21.75
C ASP A 49 -0.62 12.17 -21.33
N GLN A 50 -0.03 11.14 -21.96
CA GLN A 50 -0.30 9.76 -21.59
C GLN A 50 0.22 9.44 -20.19
N LEU A 51 1.37 10.01 -19.79
CA LEU A 51 1.92 9.85 -18.44
C LEU A 51 1.01 10.48 -17.39
N ALA A 52 0.51 11.70 -17.64
CA ALA A 52 -0.43 12.38 -16.74
C ALA A 52 -1.71 11.57 -16.57
N HIS A 53 -2.31 11.11 -17.68
CA HIS A 53 -3.51 10.27 -17.64
C HIS A 53 -3.26 8.94 -16.91
N ALA A 54 -2.18 8.23 -17.24
CA ALA A 54 -1.85 6.97 -16.60
C ALA A 54 -1.58 7.14 -15.10
N SER A 55 -0.95 8.24 -14.69
CA SER A 55 -0.68 8.57 -13.29
C SER A 55 -1.96 8.89 -12.52
N ALA A 56 -2.92 9.61 -13.12
CA ALA A 56 -4.21 9.87 -12.48
C ALA A 56 -4.97 8.55 -12.20
N VAL A 57 -5.03 7.65 -13.19
CA VAL A 57 -5.65 6.33 -13.03
C VAL A 57 -4.89 5.47 -12.01
N PHE A 58 -3.57 5.59 -11.93
CA PHE A 58 -2.76 4.92 -10.91
C PHE A 58 -3.14 5.39 -9.51
N LEU A 59 -3.21 6.71 -9.28
CA LEU A 59 -3.58 7.29 -7.99
C LEU A 59 -5.00 6.90 -7.57
N GLU A 60 -5.94 6.84 -8.51
CA GLU A 60 -7.30 6.37 -8.24
C GLU A 60 -7.33 4.90 -7.76
N LYS A 61 -6.59 4.01 -8.45
CA LYS A 61 -6.48 2.60 -8.04
C LYS A 61 -5.78 2.45 -6.69
N LEU A 62 -4.75 3.25 -6.43
CA LEU A 62 -4.04 3.26 -5.16
C LEU A 62 -4.95 3.70 -4.01
N GLY A 63 -5.77 4.73 -4.23
CA GLY A 63 -6.76 5.17 -3.24
C GLY A 63 -7.80 4.09 -2.91
N ARG A 64 -8.26 3.32 -3.90
CA ARG A 64 -9.15 2.17 -3.67
C ARG A 64 -8.47 1.08 -2.85
N LEU A 65 -7.16 0.86 -3.04
CA LEU A 65 -6.40 -0.10 -2.25
C LEU A 65 -6.31 0.33 -0.78
N TRP A 66 -6.06 1.62 -0.53
CA TRP A 66 -6.07 2.16 0.83
C TRP A 66 -7.43 1.98 1.50
N GLN A 67 -8.53 2.24 0.80
CA GLN A 67 -9.88 2.01 1.33
C GLN A 67 -10.14 0.53 1.70
N LEU A 68 -9.63 -0.41 0.91
CA LEU A 68 -9.76 -1.84 1.21
C LEU A 68 -8.97 -2.28 2.45
N GLU A 69 -7.89 -1.57 2.76
CA GLU A 69 -7.02 -1.80 3.93
C GLU A 69 -7.36 -0.86 5.09
N GLU A 70 -8.48 -0.14 5.01
CA GLU A 70 -8.93 0.84 6.03
C GLU A 70 -7.90 1.94 6.34
N VAL A 71 -7.10 2.33 5.34
CA VAL A 71 -6.09 3.39 5.44
C VAL A 71 -6.64 4.68 4.86
N GLU A 72 -6.55 5.77 5.62
CA GLU A 72 -6.97 7.08 5.16
C GLU A 72 -5.87 7.77 4.35
N SER A 73 -6.25 8.44 3.26
CA SER A 73 -5.29 9.14 2.39
C SER A 73 -4.45 10.17 3.16
N ALA A 74 -5.06 10.84 4.15
CA ALA A 74 -4.38 11.82 5.00
C ALA A 74 -3.23 11.19 5.82
N GLU A 75 -3.40 9.96 6.30
CA GLU A 75 -2.37 9.24 7.07
C GLU A 75 -1.16 8.92 6.18
N VAL A 76 -1.41 8.51 4.94
CA VAL A 76 -0.34 8.26 3.97
C VAL A 76 0.43 9.53 3.66
N PHE A 77 -0.26 10.65 3.40
CA PHE A 77 0.41 11.94 3.13
C PHE A 77 1.18 12.46 4.34
N GLN A 78 0.66 12.26 5.56
CA GLN A 78 1.34 12.60 6.79
C GLN A 78 2.65 11.82 6.93
N GLU A 79 2.62 10.50 6.72
CA GLU A 79 3.81 9.64 6.77
C GLU A 79 4.83 10.00 5.68
N LEU A 80 4.38 10.25 4.44
CA LEU A 80 5.26 10.70 3.36
C LEU A 80 5.96 12.01 3.70
N THR A 81 5.22 12.97 4.26
CA THR A 81 5.77 14.26 4.70
C THR A 81 6.80 14.06 5.81
N ALA A 82 6.49 13.22 6.81
CA ALA A 82 7.42 12.88 7.88
C ALA A 82 8.72 12.24 7.36
N ARG A 83 8.63 11.36 6.35
CA ARG A 83 9.81 10.73 5.71
C ARG A 83 10.68 11.72 4.95
N VAL A 84 10.06 12.66 4.22
CA VAL A 84 10.80 13.72 3.52
C VAL A 84 11.50 14.63 4.52
N GLU A 85 10.79 15.05 5.57
CA GLU A 85 11.35 15.89 6.63
C GLU A 85 12.49 15.21 7.38
N LEU A 86 12.32 13.94 7.74
CA LEU A 86 13.39 13.13 8.32
C LEU A 86 14.59 13.04 7.39
N SER A 87 14.38 12.84 6.09
CA SER A 87 15.45 12.77 5.10
C SER A 87 16.22 14.08 5.02
N HIS A 88 15.54 15.23 5.08
CA HIS A 88 16.17 16.54 5.13
C HIS A 88 17.00 16.74 6.40
N GLN A 89 16.47 16.35 7.57
CA GLN A 89 17.19 16.45 8.84
C GLN A 89 18.44 15.58 8.88
N LEU A 90 18.35 14.35 8.37
CA LEU A 90 19.50 13.45 8.27
C LEU A 90 20.57 14.02 7.35
N PHE A 91 20.16 14.52 6.17
CA PHE A 91 21.08 15.17 5.23
C PHE A 91 21.78 16.38 5.87
N ALA A 92 21.05 17.25 6.57
CA ALA A 92 21.61 18.42 7.25
C ALA A 92 22.62 18.04 8.35
N ARG A 93 22.45 16.87 8.98
CA ARG A 93 23.39 16.29 9.95
C ARG A 93 24.57 15.57 9.30
N GLY A 94 24.67 15.62 7.98
CA GLY A 94 25.64 14.89 7.18
C GLY A 94 25.36 13.39 7.07
N ILE A 95 24.32 12.86 7.72
CA ILE A 95 24.02 11.42 7.71
C ILE A 95 23.44 11.06 6.34
N ARG A 96 24.09 10.13 5.63
CA ARG A 96 23.59 9.59 4.36
C ARG A 96 23.21 8.13 4.54
N ALA A 97 22.02 7.76 4.03
CA ALA A 97 21.68 6.35 3.87
C ALA A 97 22.66 5.72 2.87
N ARG A 98 23.36 4.65 3.24
CA ARG A 98 24.06 3.80 2.27
C ARG A 98 23.15 2.66 1.84
N LYS A 99 23.24 2.30 0.56
CA LYS A 99 22.56 1.14 -0.01
C LYS A 99 23.03 -0.13 0.70
N GLY A 100 22.17 -0.72 1.52
CA GLY A 100 22.38 -2.04 2.15
C GLY A 100 22.81 -2.04 3.62
N GLU A 101 23.12 -0.90 4.24
CA GLU A 101 23.45 -0.84 5.68
C GLU A 101 22.87 0.43 6.33
N GLY A 102 22.55 0.34 7.62
CA GLY A 102 21.91 1.41 8.40
C GLY A 102 22.68 2.75 8.41
N TYR A 103 22.02 3.80 8.89
CA TYR A 103 22.54 5.16 8.93
C TYR A 103 23.82 5.29 9.78
N ARG A 104 24.92 5.79 9.21
CA ARG A 104 26.13 6.21 9.95
C ARG A 104 26.46 7.68 9.72
N SER A 105 26.95 8.33 10.78
CA SER A 105 27.48 9.70 10.76
C SER A 105 28.64 9.83 9.77
N THR A 106 28.65 10.89 8.95
CA THR A 106 29.73 11.19 8.00
C THR A 106 30.79 12.13 8.55
N LYS A 107 30.75 12.44 9.85
CA LYS A 107 31.89 13.12 10.47
C LYS A 107 33.09 12.17 10.43
N LEU A 108 34.03 12.44 9.52
CA LEU A 108 35.40 11.93 9.59
C LEU A 108 36.02 12.40 10.92
N PRO A 109 36.83 11.57 11.60
CA PRO A 109 37.64 12.03 12.73
C PRO A 109 38.62 13.14 12.34
#